data_AF-A0A7K0ETW0-F1
#
_entry.id   AF-A0A7K0ETW0-F1
#
_cell.length_a   1.000
_cell.length_b   1.000
_cell.length_c   1.000
_cell.angle_alpha   90.00
_cell.angle_beta   90.00
_cell.angle_gamma   90.00
#
_symmetry.space_group_name_H-M   'P 1'
#
loop_
_entity.id
_entity.type
_entity.pdbx_description
1 polymer ?
#
loop_
_entity_poly.entity_id
_entity_poly.type
_entity_poly.pdbx_seq_one_letter_code
_entity_poly.pdbx_strand_id
1 'polypeptide(L)'
;MTYLSTPNWVRRFTVPLLFLAVFGCETNRDTAPERTVQALRPVYASYEEISTIKTLAPQPLRNPGKIYIKGGFLFINEQGKGIHIVDNSDPANPQKISFVSVPGNVDMAVKDEVLYADNSVDLVALDISDPRQVKVLKRVKDAYPYPSYPQQRGVQFECANRDKGIVVRWEIATLTNPKCYR
;
A
#
# COMPACT_ATOMS: atom_id res chain seq x y z
N MET A 1 -41.60 92.10 -31.18
CA MET A 1 -41.34 92.27 -29.74
C MET A 1 -40.44 91.11 -29.31
N THR A 2 -39.13 91.34 -29.35
CA THR A 2 -38.26 91.72 -28.20
C THR A 2 -37.79 90.51 -27.38
N TYR A 3 -36.51 90.18 -27.60
CA TYR A 3 -35.49 89.56 -26.73
C TYR A 3 -35.88 88.93 -25.40
N LEU A 4 -35.28 87.77 -25.11
CA LEU A 4 -34.69 87.31 -23.83
C LEU A 4 -33.89 86.01 -24.12
N SER A 5 -32.59 86.07 -24.43
CA SER A 5 -31.43 85.88 -23.53
C SER A 5 -31.30 84.49 -22.87
N THR A 6 -30.21 83.80 -23.22
CA THR A 6 -29.69 82.48 -22.75
C THR A 6 -29.37 82.41 -21.24
N PRO A 7 -29.13 81.21 -20.66
CA PRO A 7 -27.72 80.90 -20.39
C PRO A 7 -27.28 79.43 -20.52
N ASN A 8 -25.99 79.29 -20.84
CA ASN A 8 -25.16 78.09 -20.80
C ASN A 8 -25.03 77.52 -19.38
N TRP A 9 -25.40 76.25 -19.19
CA TRP A 9 -24.78 75.40 -18.16
C TRP A 9 -23.74 74.54 -18.86
N VAL A 10 -22.50 74.71 -18.42
CA VAL A 10 -21.36 73.85 -18.69
C VAL A 10 -21.26 72.85 -17.54
N ARG A 11 -21.15 71.55 -17.85
CA ARG A 11 -20.28 70.56 -17.17
C ARG A 11 -20.65 69.16 -17.69
N ARG A 12 -19.90 68.62 -18.64
CA ARG A 12 -18.76 67.71 -18.37
C ARG A 12 -19.14 66.61 -17.39
N PHE A 13 -19.50 65.44 -17.89
CA PHE A 13 -19.26 64.17 -17.20
C PHE A 13 -18.87 63.10 -18.22
N THR A 14 -17.66 63.27 -18.75
CA THR A 14 -16.85 62.17 -19.26
C THR A 14 -16.28 61.39 -18.08
N VAL A 15 -16.66 60.09 -17.99
CA VAL A 15 -15.91 58.97 -17.37
C VAL A 15 -15.89 58.96 -15.81
N PRO A 16 -15.94 57.81 -15.10
CA PRO A 16 -15.80 56.43 -15.57
C PRO A 16 -16.90 55.43 -15.14
N LEU A 17 -17.25 54.57 -16.09
CA LEU A 17 -17.74 53.20 -15.86
C LEU A 17 -16.56 52.33 -15.37
N LEU A 18 -16.06 52.56 -14.15
CA LEU A 18 -14.88 51.85 -13.64
C LEU A 18 -14.92 51.66 -12.11
N PHE A 19 -16.01 51.12 -11.56
CA PHE A 19 -16.05 50.78 -10.12
C PHE A 19 -16.98 49.60 -9.77
N LEU A 20 -17.13 48.62 -10.68
CA LEU A 20 -17.93 47.40 -10.41
C LEU A 20 -17.16 46.09 -10.65
N ALA A 21 -15.83 46.12 -10.64
CA ALA A 21 -14.99 44.93 -10.80
C ALA A 21 -14.30 44.48 -9.49
N VAL A 22 -14.78 44.90 -8.30
CA VAL A 22 -14.14 44.57 -7.01
C VAL A 22 -14.91 43.54 -6.18
N PHE A 23 -16.07 43.06 -6.62
CA PHE A 23 -16.59 41.78 -6.14
C PHE A 23 -15.97 40.64 -6.97
N GLY A 24 -14.63 40.67 -7.09
CA GLY A 24 -13.89 39.45 -7.35
C GLY A 24 -14.22 38.52 -6.21
N CYS A 25 -14.77 37.36 -6.55
CA CYS A 25 -15.06 36.31 -5.59
C CYS A 25 -13.71 35.96 -4.92
N GLU A 26 -13.45 36.52 -3.75
CA GLU A 26 -12.52 35.92 -2.79
C GLU A 26 -13.15 34.57 -2.48
N THR A 27 -12.85 33.56 -3.29
CA THR A 27 -12.94 32.20 -2.82
C THR A 27 -11.94 32.16 -1.68
N ASN A 28 -12.43 32.37 -0.46
CA ASN A 28 -11.78 31.85 0.73
C ASN A 28 -11.29 30.47 0.30
N ARG A 29 -9.97 30.30 0.23
CA ARG A 29 -9.39 28.96 0.25
C ARG A 29 -9.59 28.46 1.67
N ASP A 30 -10.86 28.33 2.06
CA ASP A 30 -11.27 27.48 3.15
C ASP A 30 -10.65 26.14 2.78
N THR A 31 -9.66 25.74 3.56
CA THR A 31 -9.05 24.42 3.46
C THR A 31 -10.18 23.44 3.33
N ALA A 32 -10.22 22.71 2.20
CA ALA A 32 -11.25 21.72 1.96
C ALA A 32 -11.42 20.88 3.25
N PRO A 33 -12.66 20.64 3.71
CA PRO A 33 -12.88 19.99 4.99
C PRO A 33 -12.10 18.68 5.04
N GLU A 34 -11.49 18.40 6.19
CA GLU A 34 -10.71 17.17 6.36
C GLU A 34 -11.55 15.96 6.01
N ARG A 35 -11.09 15.20 5.01
CA ARG A 35 -11.80 14.01 4.53
C ARG A 35 -11.14 12.77 5.11
N THR A 36 -11.90 12.01 5.86
CA THR A 36 -11.50 10.68 6.33
C THR A 36 -11.93 9.61 5.34
N VAL A 37 -11.05 8.66 5.06
CA VAL A 37 -11.30 7.54 4.15
C VAL A 37 -10.76 6.23 4.70
N GLN A 38 -11.37 5.11 4.34
CA GLN A 38 -10.73 3.80 4.47
C GLN A 38 -9.67 3.67 3.39
N ALA A 39 -8.42 3.53 3.79
CA ALA A 39 -7.25 3.51 2.92
C ALA A 39 -6.19 2.55 3.50
N LEU A 40 -5.04 2.44 2.83
CA LEU A 40 -3.98 1.53 3.25
C LEU A 40 -2.86 2.23 4.02
N ARG A 41 -2.45 1.64 5.14
CA ARG A 41 -1.30 2.08 5.93
C ARG A 41 -0.16 1.07 5.80
N PRO A 42 1.09 1.52 5.56
CA PRO A 42 2.24 0.63 5.57
C PRO A 42 2.54 0.17 7.00
N VAL A 43 2.81 -1.12 7.15
CA VAL A 43 3.40 -1.69 8.35
C VAL A 43 4.87 -1.90 8.12
N TYR A 44 5.69 -1.42 9.05
CA TYR A 44 7.15 -1.44 8.95
C TYR A 44 7.76 -2.55 9.81
N ALA A 45 8.94 -3.00 9.40
CA ALA A 45 9.83 -3.83 10.20
C ALA A 45 11.29 -3.41 9.94
N SER A 46 12.16 -3.70 10.90
CA SER A 46 13.62 -3.59 10.75
C SER A 46 14.16 -4.66 9.81
N TYR A 47 15.38 -4.43 9.29
CA TYR A 47 16.04 -5.45 8.47
C TYR A 47 16.26 -6.76 9.24
N GLU A 48 16.60 -6.69 10.53
CA GLU A 48 16.80 -7.87 11.38
C GLU A 48 15.53 -8.71 11.48
N GLU A 49 14.39 -8.07 11.73
CA GLU A 49 13.09 -8.73 11.81
C GLU A 49 12.71 -9.41 10.49
N ILE A 50 12.86 -8.72 9.35
CA ILE A 50 12.54 -9.36 8.05
C ILE A 50 13.52 -10.48 7.70
N SER A 51 14.77 -10.39 8.17
CA SER A 51 15.80 -11.38 7.88
C SER A 51 15.62 -12.68 8.67
N THR A 52 14.84 -12.62 9.75
CA THR A 52 14.58 -13.73 10.66
C THR A 52 13.42 -14.59 10.16
N ILE A 53 13.74 -15.67 9.45
CA ILE A 53 12.77 -16.67 8.97
C ILE A 53 12.69 -17.82 9.97
N LYS A 54 11.47 -18.20 10.36
CA LYS A 54 11.21 -19.24 11.36
C LYS A 54 10.09 -20.16 10.93
N THR A 55 10.24 -21.46 11.16
CA THR A 55 9.12 -22.42 11.12
C THR A 55 8.42 -22.41 12.48
N LEU A 56 7.12 -22.15 12.46
CA LEU A 56 6.25 -22.02 13.61
C LEU A 56 5.17 -23.10 13.58
N ALA A 57 4.46 -23.25 14.68
CA ALA A 57 3.25 -24.08 14.75
C ALA A 57 2.19 -23.60 13.72
N PRO A 58 1.28 -24.49 13.28
CA PRO A 58 0.19 -24.14 12.37
C PRO A 58 -0.61 -22.91 12.80
N GLN A 59 -1.02 -22.09 11.83
CA GLN A 59 -1.81 -20.87 12.06
C GLN A 59 -3.11 -20.88 11.25
N PRO A 60 -4.14 -20.13 11.67
CA PRO A 60 -5.32 -19.90 10.84
C PRO A 60 -4.97 -19.06 9.61
N LEU A 61 -5.57 -19.38 8.46
CA LEU A 61 -5.52 -18.53 7.27
C LEU A 61 -6.31 -17.25 7.53
N ARG A 62 -5.76 -16.09 7.16
CA ARG A 62 -6.44 -14.80 7.31
C ARG A 62 -6.57 -14.07 5.98
N ASN A 63 -5.46 -13.91 5.26
CA ASN A 63 -5.41 -13.24 3.97
C ASN A 63 -4.56 -14.06 2.98
N PRO A 64 -5.09 -15.19 2.48
CA PRO A 64 -4.35 -16.06 1.58
C PRO A 64 -4.06 -15.37 0.24
N GLY A 65 -2.86 -15.60 -0.27
CA GLY A 65 -2.45 -15.25 -1.63
C GLY A 65 -2.39 -16.49 -2.52
N LYS A 66 -1.26 -16.66 -3.19
CA LYS A 66 -1.01 -17.77 -4.12
C LYS A 66 -0.88 -19.11 -3.40
N ILE A 67 -1.17 -20.19 -4.13
CA ILE A 67 -1.07 -21.57 -3.66
C ILE A 67 -0.14 -22.34 -4.61
N TYR A 68 0.73 -23.18 -4.05
CA TYR A 68 1.50 -24.20 -4.79
C TYR A 68 1.26 -25.59 -4.21
N ILE A 69 1.42 -26.60 -5.06
CA ILE A 69 1.30 -28.01 -4.69
C ILE A 69 2.62 -28.69 -4.98
N LYS A 70 3.16 -29.43 -4.02
CA LYS A 70 4.34 -30.27 -4.21
C LYS A 70 4.28 -31.49 -3.29
N GLY A 71 4.44 -32.69 -3.84
CA GLY A 71 4.59 -33.93 -3.07
C GLY A 71 3.46 -34.21 -2.07
N GLY A 72 2.22 -33.84 -2.41
CA GLY A 72 1.07 -33.96 -1.51
C GLY A 72 0.90 -32.81 -0.52
N PHE A 73 1.80 -31.81 -0.50
CA PHE A 73 1.68 -30.63 0.35
C PHE A 73 1.15 -29.43 -0.42
N LEU A 74 0.34 -28.60 0.26
CA LEU A 74 -0.02 -27.26 -0.18
C LEU A 74 0.86 -26.24 0.54
N PHE A 75 1.39 -25.30 -0.24
CA PHE A 75 2.08 -24.12 0.26
C PHE A 75 1.18 -22.93 -0.06
N ILE A 76 0.69 -22.25 0.97
CA ILE A 76 -0.30 -21.17 0.82
C ILE A 76 0.30 -19.89 1.38
N ASN A 77 0.48 -18.89 0.52
CA ASN A 77 0.99 -17.59 0.95
C ASN A 77 -0.03 -16.93 1.88
N GLU A 78 0.44 -16.36 2.98
CA GLU A 78 -0.28 -15.41 3.84
C GLU A 78 0.34 -14.04 3.60
N GLN A 79 -0.39 -13.17 2.90
CA GLN A 79 0.19 -11.95 2.33
C GLN A 79 0.87 -11.10 3.41
N GLY A 80 2.16 -10.83 3.18
CA GLY A 80 3.02 -10.02 4.03
C GLY A 80 3.49 -10.70 5.33
N LYS A 81 3.12 -11.96 5.58
CA LYS A 81 3.47 -12.67 6.82
C LYS A 81 4.29 -13.93 6.59
N GLY A 82 4.00 -14.72 5.55
CA GLY A 82 4.69 -15.99 5.34
C GLY A 82 3.90 -17.01 4.55
N ILE A 83 4.14 -18.29 4.85
CA ILE A 83 3.65 -19.41 4.06
C ILE A 83 3.12 -20.49 5.00
N HIS A 84 1.85 -20.84 4.84
CA HIS A 84 1.26 -22.01 5.49
C HIS A 84 1.66 -23.27 4.73
N ILE A 85 2.01 -24.33 5.46
CA ILE A 85 2.25 -25.65 4.88
C ILE A 85 1.18 -26.60 5.40
N VAL A 86 0.48 -27.22 4.46
CA VAL A 86 -0.65 -28.13 4.71
C VAL A 86 -0.33 -29.47 4.06
N ASP A 87 -0.39 -30.54 4.85
CA ASP A 87 -0.41 -31.89 4.32
C ASP A 87 -1.78 -32.16 3.67
N ASN A 88 -1.75 -32.49 2.39
CA ASN A 88 -2.90 -32.76 1.55
C ASN A 88 -2.73 -34.12 0.85
N SER A 89 -2.09 -35.08 1.52
CA SER A 89 -2.02 -36.48 1.08
C SER A 89 -3.40 -37.13 1.01
N ASP A 90 -4.32 -36.69 1.88
CA ASP A 90 -5.76 -36.97 1.80
C ASP A 90 -6.51 -35.65 1.52
N PRO A 91 -6.93 -35.39 0.26
CA PRO A 91 -7.65 -34.18 -0.09
C PRO A 91 -9.02 -34.02 0.59
N ALA A 92 -9.60 -35.10 1.13
CA ALA A 92 -10.84 -35.02 1.89
C ALA A 92 -10.61 -34.50 3.32
N ASN A 93 -9.37 -34.54 3.82
CA ASN A 93 -9.02 -34.17 5.19
C ASN A 93 -7.63 -33.51 5.31
N PRO A 94 -7.42 -32.32 4.70
CA PRO A 94 -6.13 -31.62 4.74
C PRO A 94 -5.72 -31.20 6.16
N GLN A 95 -4.45 -31.41 6.51
CA GLN A 95 -3.90 -31.13 7.84
C GLN A 95 -2.88 -30.00 7.80
N LYS A 96 -3.11 -28.92 8.56
CA LYS A 96 -2.09 -27.86 8.68
C LYS A 96 -0.94 -28.37 9.55
N ILE A 97 0.29 -28.31 9.04
CA ILE A 97 1.45 -28.90 9.73
C ILE A 97 2.46 -27.88 10.23
N SER A 98 2.59 -26.73 9.56
CA SER A 98 3.49 -25.65 10.00
C SER A 98 3.13 -24.32 9.34
N PHE A 99 3.72 -23.25 9.86
CA PHE A 99 3.72 -21.93 9.23
C PHE A 99 5.15 -21.39 9.18
N VAL A 100 5.64 -21.04 7.99
CA VAL A 100 6.95 -20.42 7.83
C VAL A 100 6.77 -18.91 7.80
N SER A 101 7.25 -18.23 8.85
CA SER A 101 7.26 -16.77 8.92
C SER A 101 8.27 -16.22 7.92
N VAL A 102 7.78 -15.52 6.90
CA VAL A 102 8.59 -14.81 5.91
C VAL A 102 8.00 -13.39 5.79
N PRO A 103 8.45 -12.44 6.63
CA PRO A 103 7.88 -11.10 6.66
C PRO A 103 7.97 -10.40 5.30
N GLY A 104 6.87 -9.79 4.85
CA GLY A 104 6.82 -9.17 3.53
C GLY A 104 6.82 -10.13 2.35
N ASN A 105 6.44 -11.40 2.58
CA ASN A 105 6.21 -12.32 1.48
C ASN A 105 4.92 -11.99 0.71
N VAL A 106 5.05 -11.72 -0.59
CA VAL A 106 3.92 -11.40 -1.48
C VAL A 106 3.72 -12.51 -2.50
N ASP A 107 4.78 -12.94 -3.17
CA ASP A 107 4.74 -14.08 -4.10
C ASP A 107 5.74 -15.17 -3.70
N MET A 108 5.54 -16.34 -4.29
CA MET A 108 6.42 -17.49 -4.16
C MET A 108 6.43 -18.33 -5.44
N ALA A 109 7.41 -19.21 -5.55
CA ALA A 109 7.50 -20.25 -6.57
C ALA A 109 8.15 -21.49 -5.97
N VAL A 110 7.74 -22.67 -6.44
CA VAL A 110 8.33 -23.94 -6.01
C VAL A 110 8.98 -24.61 -7.20
N LYS A 111 10.22 -25.08 -7.02
CA LYS A 111 10.91 -25.96 -7.96
C LYS A 111 11.65 -27.03 -7.16
N ASP A 112 11.34 -28.29 -7.42
CA ASP A 112 11.90 -29.44 -6.71
C ASP A 112 11.65 -29.30 -5.19
N GLU A 113 12.70 -29.36 -4.37
CA GLU A 113 12.67 -29.18 -2.91
C GLU A 113 12.95 -27.73 -2.47
N VAL A 114 12.90 -26.78 -3.41
CA VAL A 114 13.21 -25.37 -3.12
C VAL A 114 12.00 -24.48 -3.36
N LEU A 115 11.61 -23.76 -2.32
CA LEU A 115 10.63 -22.69 -2.40
C LEU A 115 11.36 -21.34 -2.46
N TYR A 116 11.14 -20.59 -3.52
CA TYR A 116 11.60 -19.21 -3.69
C TYR A 116 10.49 -18.27 -3.23
N ALA A 117 10.82 -17.32 -2.37
CA ALA A 117 9.85 -16.42 -1.76
C ALA A 117 10.40 -15.00 -1.73
N ASP A 118 9.53 -14.04 -2.04
CA ASP A 118 9.82 -12.64 -1.76
C ASP A 118 9.93 -12.44 -0.24
N ASN A 119 10.82 -11.57 0.19
CA ASN A 119 10.99 -11.18 1.59
C ASN A 119 11.24 -9.67 1.66
N SER A 120 10.20 -8.90 1.34
CA SER A 120 10.23 -7.45 1.15
C SER A 120 11.20 -7.02 0.03
N VAL A 121 12.40 -6.57 0.39
CA VAL A 121 13.44 -6.10 -0.55
C VAL A 121 14.35 -7.24 -1.04
N ASP A 122 14.26 -8.40 -0.39
CA ASP A 122 15.10 -9.56 -0.68
C ASP A 122 14.32 -10.67 -1.39
N LEU A 123 15.07 -11.58 -2.03
CA LEU A 123 14.57 -12.89 -2.47
C LEU A 123 15.25 -13.98 -1.62
N VAL A 124 14.46 -14.92 -1.09
CA VAL A 124 14.99 -16.06 -0.33
C VAL A 124 14.65 -17.38 -1.00
N ALA A 125 15.59 -18.32 -0.95
CA ALA A 125 15.40 -19.71 -1.31
C ALA A 125 15.34 -20.55 -0.04
N LEU A 126 14.30 -21.35 0.10
CA LEU A 126 13.98 -22.15 1.27
C LEU A 126 13.99 -23.63 0.91
N ASP A 127 14.69 -24.43 1.70
CA ASP A 127 14.62 -25.88 1.67
C ASP A 127 13.30 -26.34 2.30
N ILE A 128 12.48 -27.03 1.52
CA ILE A 128 11.18 -27.57 1.93
C ILE A 128 11.16 -29.09 1.95
N SER A 129 12.33 -29.75 1.98
CA SER A 129 12.40 -31.22 2.04
C SER A 129 11.77 -31.78 3.31
N ASP A 130 11.90 -31.06 4.42
CA ASP A 130 11.14 -31.30 5.65
C ASP A 130 10.15 -30.13 5.88
N PRO A 131 8.86 -30.32 5.63
CA PRO A 131 7.86 -29.25 5.76
C PRO A 131 7.63 -28.82 7.22
N ARG A 132 8.16 -29.52 8.22
CA ARG A 132 8.14 -29.11 9.63
C ARG A 132 9.43 -28.41 10.06
N GLN A 133 10.48 -28.44 9.24
CA GLN A 133 11.77 -27.81 9.51
C GLN A 133 12.35 -27.14 8.26
N VAL A 134 11.68 -26.07 7.81
CA VAL A 134 12.12 -25.31 6.64
C VAL A 134 13.38 -24.51 6.96
N LYS A 135 14.36 -24.55 6.06
CA LYS A 135 15.66 -23.89 6.24
C LYS A 135 15.92 -22.87 5.14
N VAL A 136 16.55 -21.75 5.49
CA VAL A 136 17.01 -20.80 4.48
C VAL A 136 18.26 -21.35 3.82
N LEU A 137 18.20 -21.58 2.51
CA LEU A 137 19.35 -22.01 1.71
C LEU A 137 20.16 -20.81 1.24
N LYS A 138 19.48 -19.77 0.77
CA LYS A 138 20.11 -18.58 0.19
C LYS A 138 19.22 -17.36 0.36
N ARG A 139 19.87 -16.21 0.50
CA ARG A 139 19.27 -14.88 0.45
C ARG A 139 19.98 -14.06 -0.61
N VAL A 140 19.23 -13.48 -1.53
CA VAL A 140 19.70 -12.46 -2.46
C VAL A 140 19.19 -11.14 -1.92
N LYS A 141 20.10 -10.33 -1.39
CA LYS A 141 19.77 -9.03 -0.81
C LYS A 141 19.45 -8.02 -1.91
N ASP A 142 18.55 -7.09 -1.61
CA ASP A 142 18.20 -5.97 -2.50
C ASP A 142 17.79 -6.44 -3.91
N ALA A 143 17.17 -7.62 -3.99
CA ALA A 143 16.67 -8.20 -5.23
C ALA A 143 15.52 -7.37 -5.82
N TYR A 144 14.83 -6.60 -4.99
CA TYR A 144 13.66 -5.81 -5.36
C TYR A 144 13.79 -4.35 -4.91
N PRO A 145 13.16 -3.41 -5.64
CA PRO A 145 13.08 -2.04 -5.19
C PRO A 145 12.27 -1.93 -3.89
N TYR A 146 12.54 -0.87 -3.12
CA TYR A 146 11.81 -0.60 -1.88
C TYR A 146 10.28 -0.57 -2.13
N PRO A 147 9.48 -1.28 -1.31
CA PRO A 147 8.03 -1.38 -1.44
C PRO A 147 7.33 -0.07 -1.07
N SER A 148 7.37 0.90 -1.98
CA SER A 148 6.86 2.26 -1.77
C SER A 148 5.34 2.39 -1.92
N TYR A 149 4.66 1.36 -2.42
CA TYR A 149 3.22 1.37 -2.68
C TYR A 149 2.57 -0.01 -2.46
N PRO A 150 1.26 -0.07 -2.14
CA PRO A 150 0.51 -1.33 -1.98
C PRO A 150 0.30 -2.05 -3.30
N GLN A 151 0.14 -3.38 -3.32
CA GLN A 151 -0.07 -4.15 -4.56
C GLN A 151 -1.34 -3.76 -5.33
N GLN A 152 -2.38 -3.35 -4.61
CA GLN A 152 -3.67 -2.93 -5.15
C GLN A 152 -3.54 -1.60 -5.90
N ARG A 153 -4.18 -1.51 -7.07
CA ARG A 153 -4.34 -0.26 -7.84
C ARG A 153 -5.69 0.36 -7.55
N GLY A 154 -5.85 1.64 -7.86
CA GLY A 154 -7.05 2.41 -7.63
C GLY A 154 -7.27 2.82 -6.17
N VAL A 155 -6.24 2.78 -5.32
CA VAL A 155 -6.37 2.92 -3.86
C VAL A 155 -5.57 4.09 -3.31
N GLN A 156 -6.14 4.78 -2.31
CA GLN A 156 -5.41 5.76 -1.51
C GLN A 156 -4.63 5.08 -0.39
N PHE A 157 -3.47 5.62 -0.04
CA PHE A 157 -2.62 5.09 1.01
C PHE A 157 -1.76 6.16 1.71
N GLU A 158 -1.30 5.84 2.92
CA GLU A 158 -0.27 6.62 3.61
C GLU A 158 1.07 6.42 2.89
N CYS A 159 1.70 7.49 2.43
CA CYS A 159 2.98 7.42 1.73
C CYS A 159 4.03 6.70 2.58
N ALA A 160 4.70 5.72 1.99
CA ALA A 160 5.74 4.97 2.69
C ALA A 160 6.90 5.89 3.11
N ASN A 161 7.39 5.69 4.34
CA ASN A 161 8.50 6.44 4.92
C ASN A 161 9.64 5.48 5.25
N ARG A 162 10.78 5.65 4.55
CA ARG A 162 11.97 4.81 4.72
C ARG A 162 12.61 4.93 6.11
N ASP A 163 12.42 6.04 6.80
CA ASP A 163 12.96 6.25 8.15
C ASP A 163 12.24 5.39 9.20
N LYS A 164 11.03 4.90 8.91
CA LYS A 164 10.28 3.98 9.78
C LYS A 164 10.67 2.51 9.59
N GLY A 165 11.48 2.19 8.57
CA GLY A 165 11.92 0.83 8.24
C GLY A 165 11.43 0.35 6.87
N ILE A 166 11.40 -0.98 6.70
CA ILE A 166 11.01 -1.63 5.46
C ILE A 166 9.53 -1.98 5.53
N VAL A 167 8.74 -1.60 4.52
CA VAL A 167 7.31 -1.95 4.47
C VAL A 167 7.19 -3.45 4.22
N VAL A 168 6.59 -4.17 5.18
CA VAL A 168 6.34 -5.61 5.09
C VAL A 168 4.91 -5.93 4.68
N ARG A 169 3.95 -5.04 4.91
CA ARG A 169 2.57 -5.23 4.45
C ARG A 169 1.80 -3.92 4.51
N TRP A 170 0.59 -3.96 3.99
CA TRP A 170 -0.36 -2.86 4.02
C TRP A 170 -1.62 -3.33 4.75
N GLU A 171 -2.13 -2.50 5.65
CA GLU A 171 -3.35 -2.79 6.40
C GLU A 171 -4.40 -1.70 6.17
N ILE A 172 -5.67 -2.09 6.27
CA ILE A 172 -6.78 -1.14 6.16
C ILE A 172 -6.78 -0.25 7.41
N ALA A 173 -6.83 1.06 7.19
CA ALA A 173 -6.92 2.04 8.26
C ALA A 173 -7.76 3.24 7.81
N THR A 174 -8.38 3.91 8.78
CA THR A 174 -8.97 5.23 8.57
C THR A 174 -7.86 6.27 8.48
N LEU A 175 -7.74 6.94 7.33
CA LEU A 175 -6.75 8.00 7.07
C LEU A 175 -7.44 9.34 6.81
N THR A 176 -6.88 10.42 7.33
CA THR A 176 -7.29 11.79 7.01
C THR A 176 -6.45 12.32 5.87
N ASN A 177 -7.09 12.76 4.78
CA ASN A 177 -6.45 13.39 3.62
C ASN A 177 -5.19 12.65 3.12
N PRO A 178 -5.25 11.33 2.83
CA PRO A 178 -4.07 10.59 2.35
C PRO A 178 -3.56 11.18 1.03
N LYS A 179 -2.24 11.40 0.97
CA LYS A 179 -1.58 12.07 -0.16
C LYS A 179 -1.19 11.13 -1.30
N CYS A 180 -1.00 9.84 -1.00
CA CYS A 180 -0.56 8.88 -2.00
C CYS A 180 -1.73 8.08 -2.58
N TYR A 181 -1.63 7.76 -3.87
CA TYR A 181 -2.59 7.00 -4.66
C TYR A 181 -1.84 6.12 -5.66
N ARG A 182 -2.29 4.90 -5.88
CA ARG A 182 -1.72 3.96 -6.87
C ARG A 182 -2.78 3.60 -7.89
#